data_AF-A0A080YWH9-F1
#
_entry.id   AF-A0A080YWH9-F1
#
_cell.length_a   1.000
_cell.length_b   1.000
_cell.length_c   1.000
_cell.angle_alpha   90.00
_cell.angle_beta   90.00
_cell.angle_gamma   90.00
#
_symmetry.space_group_name_H-M   'P 1'
#
loop_
_entity.id
_entity.type
_entity.pdbx_description
1 polymer ?
#
loop_
_entity_poly.entity_id
_entity_poly.type
_entity_poly.pdbx_seq_one_letter_code
_entity_poly.pdbx_strand_id
1 'polypeptide(L)'
;MGELSLLETHFPHVKVILRHFHLKKYIRSEMKKSKYGGPSSFDMDQVEDAVDMLRTAPTIEDYTKYLKYLYFLLDTTHLDSNDKIPELKHPFLQYFMKNWDQQKERWALYARSDVPHLGNHTNS
;
A
#
# COMPACT_ATOMS: atom_id res chain seq x y z
N MET A 1 14.33 -15.26 10.99
CA MET A 1 14.65 -13.83 11.13
C MET A 1 14.73 -13.26 9.73
N GLY A 2 13.92 -12.24 9.41
CA GLY A 2 13.90 -11.62 8.06
C GLY A 2 14.89 -10.45 7.97
N GLU A 3 15.25 -10.04 6.75
CA GLU A 3 16.20 -8.94 6.52
C GLU A 3 15.77 -7.63 7.21
N LEU A 4 14.46 -7.30 7.20
CA LEU A 4 13.93 -6.12 7.89
C LEU A 4 14.16 -6.18 9.42
N SER A 5 13.86 -7.32 10.04
CA SER A 5 14.07 -7.50 11.49
C SER A 5 15.55 -7.44 11.88
N LEU A 6 16.45 -7.85 10.98
CA LEU A 6 17.90 -7.73 11.18
C LEU A 6 18.31 -6.25 11.18
N LEU A 7 17.85 -5.46 10.21
CA LEU A 7 18.14 -4.02 10.14
C LEU A 7 17.64 -3.28 11.38
N GLU A 8 16.44 -3.59 11.87
CA GLU A 8 15.88 -2.97 13.08
C GLU A 8 16.68 -3.32 14.34
N THR A 9 17.21 -4.53 14.41
CA THR A 9 18.04 -4.97 15.53
C THR A 9 19.37 -4.23 15.55
N HIS A 10 20.00 -4.03 14.39
CA HIS A 10 21.30 -3.36 14.29
C HIS A 10 21.20 -1.83 14.27
N PHE A 11 20.08 -1.27 13.84
CA PHE A 11 19.86 0.17 13.72
C PHE A 11 18.53 0.58 14.41
N PRO A 12 18.45 0.48 15.75
CA PRO A 12 17.19 0.67 16.49
C PRO A 12 16.62 2.09 16.39
N HIS A 13 17.44 3.07 15.99
CA HIS A 13 17.04 4.47 15.82
C HIS A 13 16.76 4.83 14.36
N VAL A 14 16.81 3.88 13.42
CA VAL A 14 16.58 4.11 11.99
C VAL A 14 15.22 3.56 11.59
N LYS A 15 14.44 4.39 10.89
CA LYS A 15 13.20 3.96 10.25
C LYS A 15 13.50 3.39 8.86
N VAL A 16 13.37 2.08 8.70
CA VAL A 16 13.50 1.44 7.38
C VAL A 16 12.27 1.79 6.53
N ILE A 17 12.55 2.34 5.36
CA ILE A 17 11.56 2.88 4.44
C ILE A 17 11.53 2.07 3.15
N LEU A 18 10.34 1.84 2.59
CA LEU A 18 10.20 1.23 1.27
C LEU A 18 10.13 2.30 0.17
N ARG A 19 10.77 2.01 -0.98
CA ARG A 19 10.77 2.90 -2.14
C ARG A 19 9.45 2.83 -2.90
N HIS A 20 8.97 3.99 -3.34
CA HIS A 20 7.72 4.15 -4.08
C HIS A 20 7.73 3.42 -5.44
N PHE A 21 8.83 3.47 -6.20
CA PHE A 21 8.92 2.86 -7.52
C PHE A 21 8.73 1.33 -7.46
N HIS A 22 9.28 0.73 -6.41
CA HIS A 22 9.12 -0.70 -6.17
C HIS A 22 7.68 -1.06 -5.82
N LEU A 23 6.99 -0.26 -5.01
CA LEU A 23 5.58 -0.49 -4.67
C LEU A 23 4.72 -0.64 -5.95
N LYS A 24 4.73 0.34 -6.85
CA LYS A 24 3.93 0.26 -8.10
C LYS A 24 4.32 -0.94 -8.95
N LYS A 25 5.62 -1.15 -9.18
CA LYS A 25 6.13 -2.27 -9.98
C LYS A 25 5.69 -3.63 -9.41
N TYR A 26 5.78 -3.81 -8.09
CA TYR A 26 5.38 -5.06 -7.44
C TYR A 26 3.87 -5.26 -7.48
N ILE A 27 3.08 -4.23 -7.21
CA ILE A 27 1.61 -4.29 -7.31
C ILE A 27 1.17 -4.74 -8.71
N ARG A 28 1.70 -4.11 -9.76
CA ARG A 28 1.41 -4.51 -11.14
C ARG A 28 1.80 -5.96 -11.44
N SER A 29 2.97 -6.37 -10.95
CA SER A 29 3.50 -7.71 -11.18
C SER A 29 2.69 -8.78 -10.46
N GLU A 30 2.21 -8.48 -9.26
CA GLU A 30 1.34 -9.38 -8.50
C GLU A 30 -0.03 -9.53 -9.19
N MET A 31 -0.69 -8.44 -9.58
CA MET A 31 -1.99 -8.49 -10.28
C MET A 31 -1.98 -9.36 -11.54
N LYS A 32 -0.84 -9.45 -12.24
CA LYS A 32 -0.69 -10.32 -13.42
C LYS A 32 -0.73 -11.81 -13.11
N LYS A 33 -0.60 -12.23 -11.85
CA LYS A 33 -0.56 -13.65 -11.48
C LYS A 33 -1.96 -14.26 -11.52
N SER A 34 -2.07 -15.43 -12.14
CA SER A 34 -3.33 -16.18 -12.28
C SER A 34 -4.00 -16.52 -10.95
N LYS A 35 -3.23 -16.72 -9.87
CA LYS A 35 -3.78 -16.94 -8.50
C LYS A 35 -4.64 -15.79 -7.97
N TYR A 36 -4.59 -14.63 -8.61
CA TYR A 36 -5.43 -13.48 -8.30
C TYR A 36 -6.41 -13.15 -9.43
N GLY A 37 -6.61 -14.05 -10.40
CA GLY A 37 -7.46 -13.83 -11.57
C GLY A 37 -6.70 -13.36 -12.82
N GLY A 38 -5.49 -12.80 -12.66
CA GLY A 38 -4.67 -12.33 -13.77
C GLY A 38 -5.09 -10.94 -14.29
N PRO A 39 -4.46 -10.45 -15.37
CA PRO A 39 -4.57 -9.05 -15.79
C PRO A 39 -5.98 -8.62 -16.24
N SER A 40 -6.85 -9.56 -16.61
CA SER A 40 -8.24 -9.27 -17.00
C SER A 40 -9.21 -9.17 -15.81
N SER A 41 -8.78 -9.52 -14.60
CA SER A 41 -9.64 -9.49 -13.40
C SER A 41 -9.66 -8.13 -12.70
N PHE A 42 -8.89 -7.17 -13.20
CA PHE A 42 -8.75 -5.84 -12.60
C PHE A 42 -8.77 -4.78 -13.69
N ASP A 43 -9.27 -3.60 -13.34
CA ASP A 43 -8.76 -2.38 -13.94
C ASP A 43 -7.38 -2.09 -13.30
N MET A 44 -6.32 -2.57 -13.95
CA MET A 44 -4.96 -2.49 -13.41
C MET A 44 -4.50 -1.06 -13.15
N ASP A 45 -4.96 -0.11 -13.96
CA ASP A 45 -4.56 1.29 -13.84
C ASP A 45 -5.32 1.96 -12.69
N GLN A 46 -6.62 1.71 -12.53
CA GLN A 46 -7.36 2.20 -11.36
C GLN A 46 -6.83 1.65 -10.04
N VAL A 47 -6.46 0.36 -9.99
CA VAL A 47 -5.87 -0.23 -8.78
C VAL A 47 -4.51 0.41 -8.47
N GLU A 48 -3.68 0.67 -9.47
CA GLU A 48 -2.43 1.38 -9.26
C GLU A 48 -2.61 2.82 -8.79
N ASP A 49 -3.57 3.53 -9.37
CA ASP A 49 -3.87 4.91 -8.99
C ASP A 49 -4.39 4.95 -7.55
N ALA A 50 -5.26 4.02 -7.14
CA ALA A 50 -5.69 3.87 -5.75
C ALA A 50 -4.52 3.62 -4.79
N VAL A 51 -3.55 2.80 -5.20
CA VAL A 51 -2.31 2.59 -4.41
C VAL A 51 -1.44 3.85 -4.35
N ASP A 52 -1.41 4.66 -5.41
CA ASP A 52 -0.68 5.92 -5.40
C ASP A 52 -1.36 6.97 -4.51
N MET A 53 -2.70 6.98 -4.47
CA MET A 53 -3.47 7.78 -3.52
C MET A 53 -3.17 7.36 -2.07
N LEU A 54 -3.16 6.06 -1.77
CA LEU A 54 -2.75 5.53 -0.46
C LEU A 54 -1.34 5.99 -0.07
N ARG A 55 -0.42 5.94 -1.03
CA ARG A 55 0.97 6.36 -0.81
C ARG A 55 1.08 7.85 -0.50
N THR A 56 0.31 8.68 -1.20
CA THR A 56 0.36 10.15 -1.08
C THR A 56 -0.62 10.70 -0.04
N ALA A 57 -1.35 9.84 0.67
CA ALA A 57 -2.28 10.23 1.71
C ALA A 57 -1.57 11.09 2.78
N PRO A 58 -2.00 12.36 2.97
CA PRO A 58 -1.38 13.27 3.93
C PRO A 58 -1.83 12.98 5.37
N THR A 59 -2.96 12.29 5.55
CA THR A 59 -3.53 11.92 6.84
C THR A 59 -3.90 10.44 6.89
N ILE A 60 -4.08 9.89 8.10
CA ILE A 60 -4.57 8.52 8.28
C ILE A 60 -6.04 8.39 7.82
N GLU A 61 -6.81 9.46 7.91
CA GLU A 61 -8.19 9.54 7.43
C GLU A 61 -8.23 9.43 5.90
N ASP A 62 -7.36 10.17 5.19
CA ASP A 62 -7.23 10.06 3.73
C ASP A 62 -6.74 8.68 3.31
N TYR A 63 -5.77 8.11 4.04
CA TYR A 63 -5.31 6.75 3.79
C TYR A 63 -6.47 5.76 3.92
N THR A 64 -7.26 5.87 4.99
CA THR A 64 -8.41 5.00 5.24
C THR A 64 -9.47 5.16 4.14
N LYS A 65 -9.73 6.38 3.69
CA LYS A 65 -10.64 6.66 2.56
C LYS A 65 -10.16 5.99 1.28
N TYR A 66 -8.89 6.11 0.92
CA TYR A 66 -8.34 5.48 -0.29
C TYR A 66 -8.25 3.97 -0.16
N LEU A 67 -8.08 3.44 1.06
CA LEU A 67 -8.14 2.01 1.31
C LEU A 67 -9.54 1.49 1.03
N LYS A 68 -10.59 2.18 1.50
CA LYS A 68 -11.98 1.85 1.18
C LYS A 68 -12.25 1.89 -0.33
N TYR A 69 -11.67 2.85 -1.05
CA TYR A 69 -11.75 2.88 -2.51
C TYR A 69 -11.09 1.65 -3.15
N LEU A 70 -9.94 1.19 -2.65
CA LEU A 70 -9.31 -0.05 -3.11
C LEU A 70 -10.20 -1.29 -2.86
N TYR A 71 -10.91 -1.35 -1.73
CA TYR A 71 -11.90 -2.41 -1.46
C TYR A 71 -13.04 -2.37 -2.47
N PHE A 72 -13.52 -1.19 -2.83
CA PHE A 72 -14.54 -1.04 -3.86
C PHE A 72 -14.05 -1.57 -5.22
N LEU A 73 -12.81 -1.26 -5.62
CA LEU A 73 -12.24 -1.74 -6.88
C LEU A 73 -12.07 -3.27 -6.94
N LEU A 74 -11.74 -3.91 -5.81
CA LEU A 74 -11.35 -5.32 -5.77
C LEU A 74 -12.48 -6.27 -5.34
N ASP A 75 -13.36 -5.82 -4.47
CA ASP A 75 -14.44 -6.63 -3.86
C ASP A 75 -15.84 -6.03 -4.12
N THR A 76 -15.94 -5.01 -5.01
CA THR A 76 -17.19 -4.28 -5.36
C THR A 76 -18.00 -3.78 -4.16
N THR A 77 -17.37 -3.70 -3.00
CA THR A 77 -18.01 -3.34 -1.74
C THR A 77 -17.94 -1.83 -1.58
N HIS A 78 -19.09 -1.16 -1.64
CA HIS A 78 -19.19 0.24 -1.26
C HIS A 78 -19.11 0.35 0.26
N LEU A 79 -18.15 1.16 0.73
CA LEU A 79 -17.95 1.44 2.15
C LEU A 79 -18.06 2.95 2.36
N ASP A 80 -18.99 3.37 3.20
CA ASP A 80 -19.09 4.75 3.65
C ASP A 80 -17.95 5.09 4.61
N SER A 81 -17.73 6.39 4.84
CA SER A 81 -16.69 6.92 5.73
C SER A 81 -16.74 6.30 7.13
N ASN A 82 -17.95 5.97 7.62
CA ASN A 82 -18.19 5.41 8.95
C ASN A 82 -18.19 3.88 9.00
N ASP A 83 -18.19 3.21 7.84
CA ASP A 83 -18.23 1.75 7.79
C ASP A 83 -16.91 1.15 8.27
N LYS A 84 -17.02 0.02 8.96
CA LYS A 84 -15.86 -0.80 9.30
C LYS A 84 -15.33 -1.47 8.04
N ILE A 85 -14.01 -1.67 7.99
CA ILE A 85 -13.37 -2.45 6.93
C ILE A 85 -13.92 -3.89 6.98
N PRO A 86 -14.51 -4.41 5.88
CA PRO A 86 -15.15 -5.72 5.85
C PRO A 86 -14.13 -6.86 5.81
N GLU A 87 -14.63 -8.09 5.87
CA GLU A 87 -13.81 -9.28 5.70
C GLU A 87 -13.15 -9.34 4.31
N LEU A 88 -11.89 -9.77 4.28
CA LEU A 88 -11.06 -9.82 3.08
C LEU A 88 -11.47 -10.98 2.16
N LYS A 89 -12.18 -10.70 1.07
CA LYS A 89 -12.62 -11.75 0.14
C LYS A 89 -11.67 -11.91 -1.04
N HIS A 90 -11.24 -10.81 -1.65
CA HIS A 90 -10.38 -10.89 -2.82
C HIS A 90 -8.96 -11.39 -2.46
N PRO A 91 -8.42 -12.44 -3.12
CA PRO A 91 -7.08 -12.96 -2.87
C PRO A 91 -5.96 -11.91 -3.02
N PHE A 92 -6.09 -11.01 -4.01
CA PHE A 92 -5.17 -9.88 -4.15
C PHE A 92 -5.27 -8.88 -2.98
N LEU A 93 -6.47 -8.62 -2.48
CA LEU A 93 -6.66 -7.71 -1.35
C LEU A 93 -6.09 -8.32 -0.06
N GLN A 94 -6.27 -9.61 0.16
CA GLN A 94 -5.60 -10.34 1.25
C GLN A 94 -4.07 -10.21 1.17
N TYR A 95 -3.51 -10.39 -0.04
CA TYR A 95 -2.09 -10.15 -0.28
C TYR A 95 -1.69 -8.70 0.02
N PHE A 96 -2.47 -7.73 -0.44
CA PHE A 96 -2.19 -6.31 -0.22
C PHE A 96 -2.16 -5.97 1.27
N MET A 97 -3.18 -6.40 2.02
CA MET A 97 -3.27 -6.14 3.46
C MET A 97 -2.09 -6.74 4.22
N LYS A 98 -1.73 -7.99 3.91
CA LYS A 98 -0.64 -8.70 4.58
C LYS A 98 0.74 -8.10 4.28
N ASN A 99 1.00 -7.69 3.04
CA ASN A 99 2.35 -7.34 2.60
C ASN A 99 2.60 -5.84 2.51
N TRP A 100 1.55 -5.03 2.32
CA TRP A 100 1.67 -3.59 2.14
C TRP A 100 0.98 -2.82 3.26
N ASP A 101 -0.30 -3.06 3.55
CA ASP A 101 -1.00 -2.30 4.61
C ASP A 101 -0.38 -2.51 5.99
N GLN A 102 0.01 -3.75 6.31
CA GLN A 102 0.66 -4.09 7.57
C GLN A 102 2.00 -3.36 7.78
N GLN A 103 2.58 -2.83 6.71
CA GLN A 103 3.82 -2.04 6.72
C GLN A 103 3.63 -0.61 6.21
N LYS A 104 2.39 -0.08 6.21
CA LYS A 104 2.06 1.28 5.70
C LYS A 104 2.91 2.39 6.28
N GLU A 105 3.32 2.26 7.53
CA GLU A 105 4.23 3.19 8.21
C GLU A 105 5.57 3.40 7.50
N ARG A 106 5.96 2.48 6.59
CA ARG A 106 7.24 2.51 5.85
C ARG A 106 7.12 3.09 4.45
N TRP A 107 5.92 3.34 3.94
CA TRP A 107 5.74 3.77 2.56
C TRP A 107 4.66 4.83 2.34
N ALA A 108 3.67 4.95 3.24
CA ALA A 108 2.66 6.00 3.19
C ALA A 108 3.25 7.35 3.64
N LEU A 109 2.79 8.43 3.01
CA LEU A 109 3.30 9.79 3.23
C LEU A 109 3.02 10.29 4.65
N TYR A 110 1.79 10.17 5.16
CA TYR A 110 1.42 10.65 6.50
C TYR A 110 2.39 10.12 7.58
N ALA A 111 2.76 8.84 7.47
CA ALA A 111 3.66 8.15 8.39
C ALA A 111 5.13 8.52 8.24
N ARG A 112 5.53 9.17 7.14
CA ARG A 112 6.92 9.51 6.85
C ARG A 112 7.18 11.01 6.77
N SER A 113 6.14 11.81 7.00
CA SER A 113 6.19 13.28 6.95
C SER A 113 7.21 13.87 7.93
N ASP A 114 7.49 13.17 9.03
CA ASP A 114 8.46 13.51 10.08
C ASP A 114 9.91 13.13 9.73
N VAL A 115 10.13 12.34 8.67
CA VAL A 115 11.47 11.92 8.25
C VAL A 115 12.13 13.06 7.48
N PRO A 116 13.31 13.55 7.92
CA PRO A 116 14.05 14.59 7.22
C PRO A 116 14.31 14.16 5.77
N HIS A 117 13.60 14.80 4.86
CA HIS A 117 13.86 14.72 3.44
C HIS A 117 14.78 15.90 3.12
N LEU A 118 15.95 15.62 2.54
CA LEU A 118 16.92 16.64 2.11
C LEU A 118 16.40 17.52 0.95
N GLY A 119 15.09 17.80 0.90
CA GLY A 119 14.43 18.52 -0.20
C GLY A 119 14.49 17.79 -1.55
N ASN A 120 15.03 16.57 -1.59
CA ASN A 120 15.29 15.87 -2.84
C ASN A 120 14.07 15.01 -3.20
N HIS A 121 13.20 15.57 -4.05
CA HIS A 121 12.13 14.84 -4.71
C HIS A 121 12.62 13.96 -5.88
N THR A 122 13.94 13.77 -6.03
CA THR A 122 14.57 12.91 -7.05
C THR A 122 14.47 11.43 -6.68
N ASN A 123 13.25 10.95 -6.48
CA ASN A 123 12.95 9.56 -6.75
C ASN A 123 12.00 9.58 -7.97
N SER A 124 12.54 9.90 -9.15
CA SER A 124 11.89 9.56 -10.42
C SER A 124 12.10 8.08 -10.73
#